data_AF-A0A6N4VLL6-F1
#
_entry.id   AF-A0A6N4VLL6-F1
#
_cell.length_a   1.000
_cell.length_b   1.000
_cell.length_c   1.000
_cell.angle_alpha   90.00
_cell.angle_beta   90.00
_cell.angle_gamma   90.00
#
_symmetry.space_group_name_H-M   'P 1'
#
loop_
_entity.id
_entity.type
_entity.pdbx_description
1 polymer ?
#
loop_
_entity_poly.entity_id
_entity_poly.type
_entity_poly.pdbx_seq_one_letter_code
_entity_poly.pdbx_strand_id
1 'polypeptide(L)'
;MQRPSQGRGPVIARLTGGQPYQHYVGFEVDETGRAERDAAYNTAARTGRYPLIQWGWTRADCDTFVYNLTGRRWLKSACSYCPFALSSARGVQSTLQRYAADPAAGALALFIEHVAVCINDKQTLRPTGRLYDDVAAAGLTGVLDLFHRRLDDTEHAIYEVRRVAKVRGTGTKPVIARSVRRLDRGSRAEMAAALLGMPGQLHTGNDGIARSIAVRRGETPPWAERFYVACPAVVADKARPHFERWFAEVAGDVALF
;
A
#
# COMPACT_ATOMS: atom_id res chain seq x y z
N MET A 1 9.00 17.45 24.01
CA MET A 1 8.20 18.34 23.14
C MET A 1 7.87 17.60 21.85
N GLN A 2 6.73 16.89 21.82
CA GLN A 2 6.30 16.11 20.66
C GLN A 2 5.79 17.05 19.57
N ARG A 3 6.26 16.90 18.34
CA ARG A 3 5.73 17.66 17.20
C ARG A 3 4.25 17.28 17.01
N PRO A 4 3.33 18.24 16.90
CA PRO A 4 1.94 17.93 16.59
C PRO A 4 1.89 17.30 15.20
N SER A 5 1.18 16.17 15.10
CA SER A 5 0.86 15.51 13.84
C SER A 5 0.21 16.54 12.92
N GLN A 6 0.84 16.83 11.78
CA GLN A 6 0.21 17.61 10.72
C GLN A 6 -0.93 16.79 10.10
N GLY A 7 -2.11 16.89 10.70
CA GLY A 7 -3.32 16.21 10.24
C GLY A 7 -4.56 16.92 10.77
N ARG A 8 -5.33 17.53 9.87
CA ARG A 8 -6.70 18.09 10.03
C ARG A 8 -6.96 19.16 11.09
N GLY A 9 -6.07 19.41 12.05
CA GLY A 9 -6.21 20.43 13.11
C GLY A 9 -6.67 21.82 12.62
N PRO A 10 -6.11 22.38 11.53
CA PRO A 10 -6.49 23.71 11.04
C PRO A 10 -7.94 23.79 10.51
N VAL A 11 -8.46 22.70 9.93
CA VAL A 11 -9.81 22.68 9.36
C VAL A 11 -10.86 22.62 10.44
N ILE A 12 -10.66 21.74 11.43
CA ILE A 12 -11.60 21.59 12.55
C ILE A 12 -11.63 22.88 13.38
N ALA A 13 -10.47 23.45 13.70
CA ALA A 13 -10.40 24.71 14.45
C ALA A 13 -11.11 25.85 13.71
N ARG A 14 -11.02 25.92 12.37
CA ARG A 14 -11.77 26.87 11.56
C ARG A 14 -13.28 26.64 11.62
N LEU A 15 -13.73 25.38 11.53
CA LEU A 15 -15.16 25.04 11.55
C LEU A 15 -15.81 25.27 12.91
N THR A 16 -15.07 25.02 14.00
CA THR A 16 -15.59 25.18 15.37
C THR A 16 -15.28 26.55 15.95
N GLY A 17 -14.47 27.38 15.28
CA GLY A 17 -13.98 28.65 15.85
C GLY A 17 -13.20 28.45 17.16
N GLY A 18 -12.56 27.29 17.33
CA GLY A 18 -11.92 26.89 18.59
C GLY A 18 -12.88 26.47 19.71
N GLN A 19 -14.19 26.48 19.48
CA GLN A 19 -15.17 26.04 20.47
C GLN A 19 -15.13 24.52 20.70
N PRO A 20 -15.53 24.05 21.90
CA PRO A 20 -15.69 22.62 22.17
C PRO A 20 -16.64 21.95 21.18
N TYR A 21 -16.30 20.74 20.76
CA TYR A 21 -17.09 19.96 19.82
C TYR A 21 -17.14 18.48 20.20
N GLN A 22 -18.16 17.80 19.69
CA GLN A 22 -18.34 16.36 19.83
C GLN A 22 -17.94 15.65 18.54
N HIS A 23 -17.07 14.65 18.67
CA HIS A 23 -16.59 13.82 17.56
C HIS A 23 -17.33 12.49 17.58
N TYR A 24 -18.37 12.37 16.76
CA TYR A 24 -19.15 11.14 16.65
C TYR A 24 -18.44 10.13 15.74
N VAL A 25 -18.21 8.92 16.26
CA VAL A 25 -17.61 7.81 15.50
C VAL A 25 -18.46 6.56 15.68
N GLY A 26 -18.79 5.90 14.56
CA GLY A 26 -19.58 4.67 14.54
C GLY A 26 -18.76 3.41 14.82
N PHE A 27 -18.16 3.32 16.01
CA PHE A 27 -17.63 2.04 16.51
C PHE A 27 -18.76 1.25 17.16
N GLU A 28 -18.92 0.00 16.74
CA GLU A 28 -19.89 -0.97 17.29
C GLU A 28 -19.27 -1.75 18.47
N VAL A 29 -20.07 -2.56 19.17
CA VAL A 29 -19.68 -3.19 20.45
C VAL A 29 -18.37 -4.01 20.38
N ASP A 30 -18.09 -4.67 19.26
CA ASP A 30 -16.87 -5.46 19.04
C ASP A 30 -15.64 -4.58 18.75
N GLU A 31 -15.83 -3.26 18.62
CA GLU A 31 -14.80 -2.26 18.32
C GLU A 31 -14.45 -1.37 19.53
N THR A 32 -14.81 -1.78 20.75
CA THR A 32 -14.58 -1.00 21.98
C THR A 32 -13.13 -0.56 22.16
N GLY A 33 -12.14 -1.42 21.88
CA GLY A 33 -10.72 -1.02 21.93
C GLY A 33 -10.32 0.08 20.94
N ARG A 34 -11.06 0.28 19.84
CA ARG A 34 -10.88 1.44 18.94
C ARG A 34 -11.48 2.70 19.55
N ALA A 35 -12.62 2.60 20.24
CA ALA A 35 -13.23 3.70 20.95
C ALA A 35 -12.33 4.20 22.09
N GLU A 36 -11.74 3.30 22.88
CA GLU A 36 -10.78 3.65 23.95
C GLU A 36 -9.56 4.41 23.41
N ARG A 37 -8.96 3.92 22.31
CA ARG A 37 -7.84 4.61 21.65
C ARG A 37 -8.24 5.98 21.10
N ASP A 38 -9.44 6.10 20.54
CA ASP A 38 -9.93 7.38 20.05
C ASP A 38 -10.22 8.37 21.20
N ALA A 39 -10.73 7.87 22.32
CA ALA A 39 -11.03 8.65 23.51
C ALA A 39 -9.76 9.18 24.19
N ALA A 40 -8.62 8.49 24.04
CA ALA A 40 -7.32 8.97 24.51
C ALA A 40 -6.87 10.27 23.81
N TYR A 41 -7.48 10.64 22.68
CA TYR A 41 -7.27 11.92 22.01
C TYR A 41 -8.26 13.02 22.43
N ASN A 42 -9.09 12.78 23.46
CA ASN A 42 -9.98 13.81 23.98
C ASN A 42 -9.19 14.95 24.62
N THR A 43 -9.73 16.16 24.47
CA THR A 43 -9.19 17.39 25.04
C THR A 43 -10.34 18.25 25.55
N ALA A 44 -10.05 19.38 26.19
CA ALA A 44 -11.09 20.35 26.57
C ALA A 44 -11.96 20.80 25.37
N ALA A 45 -11.39 20.80 24.16
CA ALA A 45 -12.09 21.17 22.93
C ALA A 45 -12.71 19.97 22.18
N ARG A 46 -12.24 18.74 22.38
CA ARG A 46 -12.69 17.54 21.62
C ARG A 46 -13.20 16.46 22.56
N THR A 47 -14.46 16.06 22.39
CA THR A 47 -15.04 14.90 23.09
C THR A 47 -15.51 13.83 22.11
N GLY A 48 -14.93 12.64 22.15
CA GLY A 48 -15.38 11.46 21.40
C GLY A 48 -16.75 10.95 21.88
N ARG A 49 -17.61 10.58 20.93
CA ARG A 49 -18.94 9.99 21.18
C ARG A 49 -19.11 8.73 20.33
N TYR A 50 -19.57 7.64 20.94
CA TYR A 50 -19.66 6.31 20.32
C TYR A 50 -21.08 5.71 20.47
N PRO A 51 -22.09 6.23 19.74
CA PRO A 51 -23.48 5.86 19.96
C PRO A 51 -23.78 4.37 19.75
N LEU A 52 -23.14 3.71 18.77
CA LEU A 52 -23.44 2.31 18.47
C LEU A 52 -23.03 1.38 19.63
N ILE A 53 -21.91 1.65 20.30
CA ILE A 53 -21.55 0.97 21.55
C ILE A 53 -22.58 1.27 22.65
N GLN A 54 -22.99 2.53 22.81
CA GLN A 54 -23.98 2.94 23.82
C GLN A 54 -25.35 2.28 23.62
N TRP A 55 -25.73 2.04 22.36
CA TRP A 55 -26.96 1.36 21.99
C TRP A 55 -26.84 -0.18 22.06
N GLY A 56 -25.65 -0.71 22.35
CA GLY A 56 -25.39 -2.14 22.34
C GLY A 56 -25.43 -2.76 20.94
N TRP A 57 -25.26 -1.96 19.88
CA TRP A 57 -25.38 -2.44 18.51
C TRP A 57 -24.14 -3.20 18.08
N THR A 58 -24.38 -4.42 17.61
CA THR A 58 -23.43 -5.23 16.87
C THR A 58 -23.35 -4.79 15.41
N ARG A 59 -22.40 -5.39 14.68
CA ARG A 59 -22.36 -5.26 13.22
C ARG A 59 -23.67 -5.71 12.55
N ALA A 60 -24.31 -6.76 13.06
CA ALA A 60 -25.55 -7.29 12.48
C ALA A 60 -26.73 -6.32 12.68
N ASP A 61 -26.78 -5.64 13.82
CA ASP A 61 -27.79 -4.61 14.11
C ASP A 61 -27.62 -3.43 13.17
N CYS A 62 -26.38 -2.97 13.00
CA CYS A 62 -26.07 -1.88 12.06
C CYS A 62 -26.47 -2.24 10.62
N ASP A 63 -26.16 -3.45 10.17
CA ASP A 63 -26.47 -3.90 8.81
C ASP A 63 -27.99 -4.05 8.60
N THR A 64 -28.71 -4.55 9.60
CA THR A 64 -30.17 -4.64 9.58
C THR A 64 -30.83 -3.26 9.57
N PHE A 65 -30.35 -2.33 10.38
CA PHE A 65 -30.84 -0.95 10.40
C PHE A 65 -30.69 -0.28 9.03
N VAL A 66 -29.50 -0.38 8.42
CA VAL A 66 -29.24 0.18 7.09
C VAL A 66 -30.13 -0.48 6.03
N TYR A 67 -30.29 -1.81 6.08
CA TYR A 67 -31.16 -2.53 5.16
C TYR A 67 -32.62 -2.09 5.28
N ASN A 68 -33.16 -2.00 6.49
CA ASN A 68 -34.54 -1.58 6.71
C ASN A 68 -34.79 -0.15 6.23
N LEU A 69 -33.79 0.74 6.32
CA LEU A 69 -33.91 2.13 5.88
C LEU A 69 -33.78 2.29 4.35
N THR A 70 -33.01 1.43 3.68
CA THR A 70 -32.56 1.68 2.30
C THR A 70 -32.85 0.55 1.31
N GLY A 71 -33.28 -0.61 1.79
CA GLY A 71 -33.44 -1.84 1.00
C GLY A 71 -32.14 -2.49 0.53
N ARG A 72 -30.97 -2.03 1.01
CA ARG A 72 -29.65 -2.48 0.53
C ARG A 72 -28.74 -2.92 1.68
N ARG A 73 -27.85 -3.88 1.41
CA ARG A 73 -26.83 -4.37 2.36
C ARG A 73 -25.47 -3.79 1.98
N TRP A 74 -24.72 -3.25 2.94
CA TRP A 74 -23.36 -2.71 2.69
C TRP A 74 -22.33 -3.61 3.34
N LEU A 75 -21.34 -4.04 2.57
CA LEU A 75 -20.24 -4.85 3.10
C LEU A 75 -19.18 -3.98 3.82
N LYS A 76 -18.54 -4.54 4.86
CA LYS A 76 -17.46 -3.88 5.61
C LYS A 76 -16.25 -3.66 4.70
N SER A 77 -15.76 -2.43 4.56
CA SER A 77 -14.66 -2.05 3.64
C SER A 77 -14.96 -2.40 2.18
N ALA A 78 -15.61 -1.49 1.44
CA ALA A 78 -15.99 -1.69 0.04
C ALA A 78 -14.79 -1.73 -0.94
N CYS A 79 -13.59 -1.31 -0.50
CA CYS A 79 -12.39 -1.36 -1.33
C CYS A 79 -11.94 -2.82 -1.51
N SER A 80 -11.87 -3.29 -2.76
CA SER A 80 -11.40 -4.64 -3.09
C SER A 80 -9.92 -4.87 -2.80
N TYR A 81 -9.10 -3.83 -2.81
CA TYR A 81 -7.64 -3.91 -2.61
C TYR A 81 -7.17 -3.28 -1.29
N CYS A 82 -8.00 -3.33 -0.24
CA CYS A 82 -7.68 -2.70 1.04
C CYS A 82 -6.68 -3.52 1.86
N PRO A 83 -5.45 -3.03 2.13
CA PRO A 83 -4.49 -3.77 2.97
C PRO A 83 -4.99 -3.95 4.42
N PHE A 84 -5.84 -3.04 4.91
CA PHE A 84 -6.43 -3.18 6.25
C PHE A 84 -7.45 -4.32 6.32
N ALA A 85 -8.21 -4.57 5.25
CA ALA A 85 -9.10 -5.73 5.19
C ALA A 85 -8.31 -7.04 5.20
N LEU A 86 -7.07 -7.01 4.70
CA LEU A 86 -6.16 -8.15 4.61
C LEU A 86 -5.21 -8.24 5.82
N SER A 87 -5.44 -7.49 6.91
CA SER A 87 -4.55 -7.47 8.08
C SER A 87 -4.78 -8.59 9.10
N SER A 88 -5.86 -9.37 8.96
CA SER A 88 -6.22 -10.47 9.88
C SER A 88 -6.73 -11.68 9.11
N ALA A 89 -6.65 -12.88 9.70
CA ALA A 89 -7.11 -14.12 9.07
C ALA A 89 -8.60 -14.06 8.66
N ARG A 90 -9.46 -13.56 9.56
CA ARG A 90 -10.89 -13.34 9.26
C ARG A 90 -11.11 -12.37 8.10
N GLY A 91 -10.30 -11.31 8.05
CA GLY A 91 -10.37 -10.31 7.00
C GLY A 91 -9.95 -10.87 5.63
N VAL A 92 -8.90 -11.72 5.60
CA VAL A 92 -8.49 -12.47 4.41
C VAL A 92 -9.63 -13.38 3.95
N GLN A 93 -10.19 -14.21 4.84
CA GLN A 93 -11.29 -15.12 4.49
C GLN A 93 -12.50 -14.37 3.90
N SER A 94 -12.93 -13.27 4.53
CA SER A 94 -14.04 -12.46 4.02
C SER A 94 -13.71 -11.82 2.66
N THR A 95 -12.46 -11.41 2.44
CA THR A 95 -12.02 -10.86 1.15
C THR A 95 -12.03 -11.92 0.06
N LEU A 96 -11.55 -13.14 0.35
CA LEU A 96 -11.56 -14.25 -0.61
C LEU A 96 -12.98 -14.65 -1.01
N GLN A 97 -13.94 -14.67 -0.06
CA GLN A 97 -15.36 -14.89 -0.38
C GLN A 97 -15.90 -13.83 -1.35
N ARG A 98 -15.47 -12.57 -1.21
CA ARG A 98 -15.86 -11.51 -2.15
C ARG A 98 -15.24 -11.71 -3.52
N TYR A 99 -13.99 -12.14 -3.59
CA TYR A 99 -13.35 -12.45 -4.87
C TYR A 99 -13.99 -13.67 -5.55
N ALA A 100 -14.48 -14.64 -4.78
CA ALA A 100 -15.27 -15.73 -5.35
C ALA A 100 -16.59 -15.21 -5.97
N ALA A 101 -17.23 -14.22 -5.35
CA ALA A 101 -18.46 -13.59 -5.86
C ALA A 101 -18.22 -12.58 -6.99
N ASP A 102 -17.07 -11.88 -6.98
CA ASP A 102 -16.63 -10.92 -7.99
C ASP A 102 -15.14 -11.16 -8.33
N PRO A 103 -14.86 -12.07 -9.28
CA PRO A 103 -13.48 -12.39 -9.66
C PRO A 103 -12.71 -11.20 -10.24
N ALA A 104 -13.39 -10.25 -10.88
CA ALA A 104 -12.76 -9.08 -11.48
C ALA A 104 -12.18 -8.13 -10.41
N ALA A 105 -12.85 -8.00 -9.27
CA ALA A 105 -12.33 -7.26 -8.11
C ALA A 105 -11.06 -7.92 -7.55
N GLY A 106 -11.03 -9.24 -7.45
CA GLY A 106 -9.83 -9.98 -7.04
C GLY A 106 -8.66 -9.77 -8.00
N ALA A 107 -8.92 -9.85 -9.31
CA ALA A 107 -7.91 -9.66 -10.33
C ALA A 107 -7.34 -8.23 -10.32
N LEU A 108 -8.18 -7.22 -10.05
CA LEU A 108 -7.74 -5.85 -9.84
C LEU A 108 -6.82 -5.73 -8.62
N ALA A 109 -7.16 -6.36 -7.50
CA ALA A 109 -6.32 -6.33 -6.31
C ALA A 109 -4.95 -6.99 -6.54
N LEU A 110 -4.91 -8.15 -7.22
CA LEU A 110 -3.65 -8.80 -7.60
C LEU A 110 -2.82 -7.92 -8.55
N PHE A 111 -3.45 -7.25 -9.52
CA PHE A 111 -2.78 -6.34 -10.43
C PHE A 111 -2.15 -5.15 -9.71
N ILE A 112 -2.89 -4.53 -8.79
CA ILE A 112 -2.38 -3.41 -7.97
C ILE A 112 -1.19 -3.87 -7.12
N GLU A 113 -1.29 -5.03 -6.46
CA GLU A 113 -0.18 -5.58 -5.68
C GLU A 113 1.02 -5.90 -6.58
N HIS A 114 0.82 -6.54 -7.73
CA HIS A 114 1.89 -6.86 -8.67
C HIS A 114 2.67 -5.62 -9.10
N VAL A 115 1.98 -4.55 -9.54
CA VAL A 115 2.61 -3.29 -9.92
C VAL A 115 3.38 -2.67 -8.75
N ALA A 116 2.78 -2.65 -7.55
CA ALA A 116 3.43 -2.12 -6.36
C ALA A 116 4.71 -2.90 -6.02
N VAL A 117 4.64 -4.23 -6.12
CA VAL A 117 5.74 -5.12 -5.80
C VAL A 117 6.87 -5.02 -6.82
N CYS A 118 6.59 -4.89 -8.13
CA CYS A 118 7.62 -4.64 -9.14
C CYS A 118 8.54 -3.46 -8.73
N ILE A 119 7.92 -2.34 -8.31
CA ILE A 119 8.64 -1.14 -7.88
C ILE A 119 9.20 -1.27 -6.46
N ASN A 120 8.58 -2.08 -5.61
CA ASN A 120 9.01 -2.33 -4.24
C ASN A 120 8.58 -3.70 -3.70
N ASP A 121 9.54 -4.63 -3.66
CA ASP A 121 9.43 -6.00 -3.14
C ASP A 121 8.69 -6.12 -1.79
N LYS A 122 8.77 -5.08 -0.94
CA LYS A 122 8.12 -5.01 0.38
C LYS A 122 6.73 -4.39 0.41
N GLN A 123 6.19 -3.95 -0.73
CA GLN A 123 4.91 -3.21 -0.82
C GLN A 123 3.75 -4.14 -1.21
N THR A 124 3.52 -5.14 -0.38
CA THR A 124 2.42 -6.11 -0.50
C THR A 124 1.12 -5.57 0.11
N LEU A 125 -0.02 -6.15 -0.26
CA LEU A 125 -1.31 -5.87 0.38
C LEU A 125 -1.47 -6.62 1.70
N ARG A 126 -0.72 -7.72 1.88
CA ARG A 126 -0.64 -8.47 3.12
C ARG A 126 0.51 -7.94 4.00
N PRO A 127 0.38 -7.98 5.34
CA PRO A 127 1.51 -7.69 6.23
C PRO A 127 2.70 -8.64 6.02
N THR A 128 2.41 -9.88 5.61
CA THR A 128 3.37 -10.94 5.33
C THR A 128 2.87 -11.77 4.15
N GLY A 129 3.76 -12.14 3.23
CA GLY A 129 3.40 -12.89 2.01
C GLY A 129 2.69 -12.05 0.94
N ARG A 130 2.19 -12.71 -0.11
CA ARG A 130 1.44 -12.08 -1.22
C ARG A 130 -0.04 -12.41 -1.11
N LEU A 131 -0.90 -11.49 -1.56
CA LEU A 131 -2.32 -11.80 -1.76
C LEU A 131 -2.50 -12.90 -2.82
N TYR A 132 -1.60 -12.96 -3.80
CA TYR A 132 -1.60 -14.00 -4.83
C TYR A 132 -1.60 -15.41 -4.20
N ASP A 133 -0.78 -15.64 -3.17
CA ASP A 133 -0.66 -16.94 -2.52
C ASP A 133 -1.97 -17.34 -1.83
N ASP A 134 -2.64 -16.39 -1.15
CA ASP A 134 -3.93 -16.61 -0.51
C ASP A 134 -5.03 -16.97 -1.56
N VAL A 135 -5.03 -16.29 -2.71
CA VAL A 135 -5.99 -16.54 -3.82
C VAL A 135 -5.73 -17.90 -4.46
N ALA A 136 -4.47 -18.25 -4.69
CA ALA A 136 -4.08 -19.54 -5.25
C ALA A 136 -4.41 -20.70 -4.30
N ALA A 137 -4.09 -20.57 -3.01
CA ALA A 137 -4.41 -21.56 -2.00
C ALA A 137 -5.92 -21.78 -1.83
N ALA A 138 -6.73 -20.74 -2.06
CA ALA A 138 -8.19 -20.83 -2.05
C ALA A 138 -8.81 -21.39 -3.34
N GLY A 139 -8.00 -21.71 -4.36
CA GLY A 139 -8.47 -22.31 -5.61
C GLY A 139 -9.32 -21.36 -6.48
N LEU A 140 -9.17 -20.04 -6.34
CA LEU A 140 -9.96 -19.06 -7.07
C LEU A 140 -9.42 -18.85 -8.50
N THR A 141 -9.50 -19.88 -9.34
CA THR A 141 -8.92 -19.89 -10.70
C THR A 141 -9.44 -18.76 -11.58
N GLY A 142 -10.73 -18.43 -11.52
CA GLY A 142 -11.30 -17.31 -12.29
C GLY A 142 -10.68 -15.95 -11.95
N VAL A 143 -10.21 -15.75 -10.72
CA VAL A 143 -9.46 -14.54 -10.32
C VAL A 143 -8.08 -14.54 -10.97
N LEU A 144 -7.37 -15.68 -10.92
CA LEU A 144 -6.03 -15.84 -11.47
C LEU A 144 -6.03 -15.67 -12.99
N ASP A 145 -7.01 -16.25 -13.69
CA ASP A 145 -7.15 -16.14 -15.14
C ASP A 145 -7.38 -14.69 -15.57
N LEU A 146 -8.27 -13.96 -14.86
CA LEU A 146 -8.51 -12.55 -15.13
C LEU A 146 -7.29 -11.68 -14.80
N PHE A 147 -6.53 -12.04 -13.76
CA PHE A 147 -5.29 -11.35 -13.41
C PHE A 147 -4.22 -11.54 -14.49
N HIS A 148 -3.98 -12.78 -14.93
CA HIS A 148 -2.99 -13.08 -15.97
C HIS A 148 -3.38 -12.45 -17.30
N ARG A 149 -4.66 -12.56 -17.71
CA ARG A 149 -5.16 -11.87 -18.90
C ARG A 149 -4.94 -10.36 -18.80
N ARG A 150 -5.23 -9.75 -17.65
CA ARG A 150 -4.95 -8.33 -17.44
C ARG A 150 -3.46 -7.99 -17.56
N LEU A 151 -2.55 -8.83 -17.09
CA LEU A 151 -1.12 -8.61 -17.32
C LEU A 151 -0.80 -8.67 -18.81
N ASP A 152 -1.28 -9.68 -19.52
CA ASP A 152 -0.96 -9.88 -20.94
C ASP A 152 -1.53 -8.78 -21.83
N ASP A 153 -2.74 -8.32 -21.53
CA ASP A 153 -3.43 -7.24 -22.27
C ASP A 153 -2.88 -5.85 -21.94
N THR A 154 -2.17 -5.70 -20.82
CA THR A 154 -1.59 -4.41 -20.42
C THR A 154 -0.21 -4.25 -21.02
N GLU A 155 0.00 -3.17 -21.76
CA GLU A 155 1.34 -2.77 -22.21
C GLU A 155 2.29 -2.67 -21.01
N HIS A 156 3.49 -3.22 -21.18
CA HIS A 156 4.54 -3.21 -20.18
C HIS A 156 5.57 -2.12 -20.47
N ALA A 157 6.39 -1.86 -19.46
CA ALA A 157 7.52 -0.95 -19.56
C ALA A 157 8.71 -1.48 -18.78
N ILE A 158 9.91 -1.11 -19.25
CA ILE A 158 11.12 -1.16 -18.43
C ILE A 158 11.14 0.09 -17.56
N TYR A 159 11.24 -0.12 -16.24
CA TYR A 159 11.45 0.94 -15.28
C TYR A 159 12.86 0.85 -14.69
N GLU A 160 13.55 1.99 -14.63
CA GLU A 160 14.63 2.21 -13.69
C GLU A 160 14.05 2.65 -12.35
N VAL A 161 14.37 1.92 -11.29
CA VAL A 161 14.03 2.27 -9.92
C VAL A 161 15.31 2.55 -9.16
N ARG A 162 15.40 3.75 -8.59
CA ARG A 162 16.50 4.18 -7.73
C ARG A 162 15.99 4.59 -6.37
N ARG A 163 16.70 4.22 -5.31
CA ARG A 163 16.40 4.64 -3.94
C ARG A 163 17.66 5.04 -3.22
N VAL A 164 17.51 5.95 -2.27
CA VAL A 164 18.61 6.40 -1.41
C VAL A 164 18.10 6.64 0.00
N ALA A 165 18.85 6.18 1.00
CA ALA A 165 18.70 6.59 2.38
C ALA A 165 19.86 7.51 2.76
N LYS A 166 19.54 8.77 3.05
CA LYS A 166 20.52 9.77 3.48
C LYS A 166 20.40 10.04 4.97
N VAL A 167 21.51 9.93 5.69
CA VAL A 167 21.62 10.34 7.09
C VAL A 167 21.90 11.85 7.13
N ARG A 168 21.21 12.60 8.00
CA ARG A 168 21.38 14.07 8.13
C ARG A 168 22.20 14.49 9.35
N GLY A 169 22.47 13.56 10.26
CA GLY A 169 23.20 13.76 11.50
C GLY A 169 23.07 12.55 12.42
N THR A 170 23.94 12.44 13.41
CA THR A 170 23.95 11.37 14.42
C THR A 170 22.61 11.28 15.15
N GLY A 171 22.04 10.07 15.26
CA GLY A 171 20.76 9.81 15.94
C GLY A 171 19.50 10.22 15.17
N THR A 172 19.61 10.77 13.96
CA THR A 172 18.44 11.14 13.14
C THR A 172 17.94 9.98 12.29
N LYS A 173 16.61 9.85 12.14
CA LYS A 173 16.04 8.89 11.19
C LYS A 173 16.48 9.26 9.76
N PRO A 174 16.97 8.29 8.98
CA PRO A 174 17.39 8.55 7.60
C PRO A 174 16.22 9.03 6.77
N VAL A 175 16.49 9.94 5.84
CA VAL A 175 15.49 10.33 4.84
C VAL A 175 15.62 9.39 3.65
N ILE A 176 14.54 8.65 3.39
CA ILE A 176 14.45 7.76 2.23
C ILE A 176 13.79 8.53 1.08
N ALA A 177 14.43 8.49 -0.09
CA ALA A 177 13.90 9.02 -1.32
C ALA A 177 13.93 7.97 -2.43
N ARG A 178 13.06 8.12 -3.43
CA ARG A 178 13.01 7.26 -4.61
C ARG A 178 12.88 8.07 -5.89
N SER A 179 13.42 7.51 -6.96
CA SER A 179 13.17 7.89 -8.35
C SER A 179 12.67 6.66 -9.10
N VAL A 180 11.61 6.84 -9.89
CA VAL A 180 11.11 5.85 -10.83
C VAL A 180 11.09 6.54 -12.19
N ARG A 181 11.71 5.92 -13.19
CA ARG A 181 11.75 6.42 -14.55
C ARG A 181 11.43 5.30 -15.52
N ARG A 182 10.48 5.53 -16.42
CA ARG A 182 10.19 4.65 -17.54
C ARG A 182 11.24 4.85 -18.63
N LEU A 183 11.83 3.76 -19.10
CA LEU A 183 12.88 3.77 -20.12
C LEU A 183 12.37 3.36 -21.49
N ASP A 184 11.50 2.36 -21.52
CA ASP A 184 10.96 1.79 -22.75
C ASP A 184 9.56 1.18 -22.51
N ARG A 185 8.83 0.86 -23.59
CA ARG A 185 7.49 0.28 -23.57
C ARG A 185 7.32 -0.76 -24.66
N GLY A 186 6.44 -1.72 -24.41
CA GLY A 186 6.07 -2.73 -25.40
C GLY A 186 5.18 -3.80 -24.79
N SER A 187 5.06 -4.93 -25.47
CA SER A 187 4.38 -6.10 -24.93
C SER A 187 5.11 -6.64 -23.69
N ARG A 188 4.40 -7.48 -22.93
CA ARG A 188 4.97 -8.18 -21.76
C ARG A 188 6.23 -8.96 -22.13
N ALA A 189 6.21 -9.68 -23.26
CA ALA A 189 7.31 -10.51 -23.71
C ALA A 189 8.53 -9.66 -24.14
N GLU A 190 8.30 -8.58 -24.90
CA GLU A 190 9.37 -7.67 -25.32
C GLU A 190 10.06 -7.03 -24.12
N MET A 191 9.30 -6.55 -23.13
CA MET A 191 9.88 -5.94 -21.93
C MET A 191 10.56 -6.98 -21.03
N ALA A 192 10.06 -8.21 -20.95
CA ALA A 192 10.77 -9.28 -20.25
C ALA A 192 12.12 -9.61 -20.91
N ALA A 193 12.17 -9.64 -22.25
CA ALA A 193 13.42 -9.82 -23.00
C ALA A 193 14.36 -8.62 -22.85
N ALA A 194 13.84 -7.39 -22.93
CA ALA A 194 14.62 -6.17 -22.75
C ALA A 194 15.27 -6.08 -21.37
N LEU A 195 14.61 -6.61 -20.33
CA LEU A 195 15.16 -6.65 -18.96
C LEU A 195 16.48 -7.44 -18.89
N LEU A 196 16.65 -8.48 -19.72
CA LEU A 196 17.88 -9.29 -19.76
C LEU A 196 19.10 -8.48 -20.22
N GLY A 197 18.89 -7.43 -21.01
CA GLY A 197 19.93 -6.51 -21.46
C GLY A 197 20.19 -5.33 -20.52
N MET A 198 19.42 -5.19 -19.44
CA MET A 198 19.58 -4.07 -18.50
C MET A 198 20.83 -4.26 -17.60
N PRO A 199 21.56 -3.18 -17.29
CA PRO A 199 22.75 -3.28 -16.43
C PRO A 199 22.46 -3.89 -15.06
N GLY A 200 23.39 -4.73 -14.58
CA GLY A 200 23.30 -5.36 -13.27
C GLY A 200 23.21 -6.88 -13.33
N GLN A 201 22.98 -7.49 -12.17
CA GLN A 201 22.76 -8.92 -12.05
C GLN A 201 21.27 -9.23 -11.97
N LEU A 202 20.78 -10.11 -12.83
CA LEU A 202 19.40 -10.58 -12.77
C LEU A 202 19.16 -11.36 -11.47
N HIS A 203 18.12 -10.98 -10.74
CA HIS A 203 17.68 -11.63 -9.52
C HIS A 203 16.16 -11.74 -9.52
N THR A 204 15.66 -12.94 -9.27
CA THR A 204 14.23 -13.19 -9.04
C THR A 204 14.01 -13.30 -7.55
N GLY A 205 13.22 -12.37 -7.01
CA GLY A 205 12.88 -12.37 -5.60
C GLY A 205 11.89 -13.49 -5.25
N ASN A 206 11.63 -13.66 -3.94
CA ASN A 206 10.59 -14.59 -3.46
C ASN A 206 9.17 -14.19 -3.93
N ASP A 207 9.03 -12.98 -4.46
CA ASP A 207 7.81 -12.47 -5.09
C ASP A 207 7.61 -12.96 -6.54
N GLY A 208 8.56 -13.74 -7.08
CA GLY A 208 8.55 -14.25 -8.44
C GLY A 208 8.87 -13.20 -9.51
N ILE A 209 9.29 -11.99 -9.11
CA ILE A 209 9.53 -10.89 -10.05
C ILE A 209 11.04 -10.73 -10.28
N ALA A 210 11.43 -10.87 -11.55
CA ALA A 210 12.81 -10.66 -11.98
C ALA A 210 13.17 -9.17 -11.99
N ARG A 211 14.34 -8.84 -11.47
CA ARG A 211 14.91 -7.48 -11.45
C ARG A 211 16.38 -7.56 -11.83
N SER A 212 16.86 -6.65 -12.68
CA SER A 212 18.30 -6.50 -12.91
C SER A 212 18.87 -5.51 -11.90
N ILE A 213 19.66 -5.99 -10.93
CA ILE A 213 20.16 -5.20 -9.80
C ILE A 213 21.54 -4.63 -10.16
N ALA A 214 21.59 -3.32 -10.42
CA ALA A 214 22.82 -2.60 -10.76
C ALA A 214 23.58 -2.08 -9.54
N VAL A 215 22.85 -1.61 -8.51
CA VAL A 215 23.41 -1.21 -7.22
C VAL A 215 22.59 -1.87 -6.14
N ARG A 216 23.22 -2.77 -5.39
CA ARG A 216 22.57 -3.49 -4.29
C ARG A 216 22.46 -2.58 -3.08
N ARG A 217 21.28 -2.60 -2.46
CA ARG A 217 21.02 -1.89 -1.21
C ARG A 217 21.87 -2.43 -0.06
N GLY A 218 22.55 -1.54 0.66
CA GLY A 218 23.21 -1.86 1.93
C GLY A 218 22.23 -2.07 3.10
N GLU A 219 22.67 -2.77 4.13
CA GLU A 219 21.83 -3.14 5.29
C GLU A 219 21.49 -1.92 6.17
N THR A 220 22.46 -1.03 6.37
CA THR A 220 22.35 0.16 7.21
C THR A 220 22.57 1.44 6.42
N PRO A 221 21.80 2.52 6.67
CA PRO A 221 22.06 3.82 6.06
C PRO A 221 23.45 4.38 6.41
N PRO A 222 24.08 5.17 5.54
CA PRO A 222 23.60 5.56 4.22
C PRO A 222 23.69 4.40 3.21
N TRP A 223 22.71 4.31 2.31
CA TRP A 223 22.73 3.32 1.23
C TRP A 223 22.04 3.87 -0.01
N ALA A 224 22.45 3.36 -1.18
CA ALA A 224 21.79 3.56 -2.46
C ALA A 224 21.35 2.20 -3.03
N GLU A 225 20.35 2.22 -3.91
CA GLU A 225 19.82 1.07 -4.61
C GLU A 225 19.46 1.48 -6.03
N ARG A 226 19.81 0.66 -7.02
CA ARG A 226 19.41 0.83 -8.41
C ARG A 226 19.10 -0.53 -9.00
N PHE A 227 17.91 -0.67 -9.56
CA PHE A 227 17.55 -1.85 -10.32
C PHE A 227 16.61 -1.50 -11.46
N TYR A 228 16.48 -2.44 -12.39
CA TYR A 228 15.54 -2.38 -13.49
C TYR A 228 14.51 -3.49 -13.36
N VAL A 229 13.29 -3.23 -13.80
CA VAL A 229 12.19 -4.19 -13.74
C VAL A 229 11.24 -4.00 -14.92
N ALA A 230 10.77 -5.10 -15.49
CA ALA A 230 9.65 -5.10 -16.43
C ALA A 230 8.33 -5.15 -15.65
N CYS A 231 7.43 -4.21 -15.88
CA CYS A 231 6.18 -4.05 -15.12
C CYS A 231 5.09 -3.42 -16.02
N PRO A 232 3.79 -3.64 -15.75
CA PRO A 232 2.74 -2.91 -16.45
C PRO A 232 3.00 -1.39 -16.49
N ALA A 233 2.82 -0.77 -17.66
CA ALA A 233 3.22 0.60 -17.97
C ALA A 233 2.31 1.69 -17.36
N VAL A 234 1.81 1.45 -16.15
CA VAL A 234 0.82 2.29 -15.44
C VAL A 234 1.46 3.19 -14.38
N VAL A 235 2.76 3.03 -14.11
CA VAL A 235 3.50 3.85 -13.14
C VAL A 235 4.06 5.08 -13.84
N ALA A 236 3.72 6.25 -13.33
CA ALA A 236 4.27 7.52 -13.80
C ALA A 236 5.68 7.75 -13.26
N ASP A 237 6.48 8.47 -14.05
CA ASP A 237 7.79 8.96 -13.61
C ASP A 237 7.63 9.81 -12.35
N LYS A 238 8.49 9.57 -11.37
CA LYS A 238 8.42 10.24 -10.08
C LYS A 238 9.78 10.32 -9.43
N ALA A 239 10.24 11.55 -9.21
CA ALA A 239 11.38 11.84 -8.35
C ALA A 239 11.07 13.09 -7.52
N ARG A 240 11.70 13.19 -6.34
CA ARG A 240 11.69 14.42 -5.55
C ARG A 240 12.73 15.42 -6.09
N PRO A 241 12.60 16.72 -5.79
CA PRO A 241 13.68 17.66 -5.99
C PRO A 241 14.98 17.20 -5.31
N HIS A 242 16.11 17.44 -5.99
CA HIS A 242 17.47 17.09 -5.57
C HIS A 242 17.77 15.58 -5.44
N PHE A 243 16.91 14.70 -5.96
CA PHE A 243 17.15 13.25 -5.91
C PHE A 243 18.51 12.86 -6.50
N GLU A 244 18.84 13.35 -7.70
CA GLU A 244 20.09 13.02 -8.41
C GLU A 244 21.33 13.34 -7.58
N ARG A 245 21.36 14.52 -6.96
CA ARG A 245 22.45 14.93 -6.07
C ARG A 245 22.60 13.97 -4.89
N TRP A 246 21.49 13.63 -4.22
CA TRP A 246 21.54 12.73 -3.06
C TRP A 246 21.97 11.33 -3.44
N PHE A 247 21.51 10.85 -4.60
CA PHE A 247 21.88 9.54 -5.11
C PHE A 247 23.36 9.49 -5.46
N ALA A 248 23.89 10.50 -6.17
CA ALA A 248 25.31 10.57 -6.53
C ALA A 248 26.23 10.64 -5.30
N GLU A 249 25.88 11.45 -4.29
CA GLU A 249 26.63 11.52 -3.02
C GLU A 249 26.73 10.14 -2.38
N VAL A 250 25.61 9.44 -2.18
CA VAL A 250 25.62 8.14 -1.47
C VAL A 250 26.16 7.00 -2.34
N ALA A 251 25.83 6.96 -3.63
CA ALA A 251 26.29 5.89 -4.51
C ALA A 251 27.78 6.01 -4.85
N GLY A 252 28.32 7.23 -4.93
CA GLY A 252 29.75 7.49 -5.10
C GLY A 252 30.56 7.08 -3.87
N ASP A 253 30.04 7.38 -2.67
CA ASP A 253 30.67 6.96 -1.42
C ASP A 253 30.68 5.43 -1.25
N VAL A 254 29.63 4.73 -1.69
CA VAL A 254 29.53 3.26 -1.62
C VAL A 254 30.44 2.54 -2.63
N ALA A 255 30.85 3.19 -3.72
CA ALA A 255 31.78 2.60 -4.70
C ALA A 255 33.26 2.65 -4.27
N LEU A 256 33.57 3.35 -3.18
CA LEU A 256 34.92 3.56 -2.66
C LEU A 256 35.25 2.69 -1.44
N PHE A 257 34.35 1.79 -1.03
CA PHE A 257 34.52 0.80 0.03
C PHE A 257 34.12 -0.60 -0.45
#